data_AF-A0A7V8ZCM9-F1
#
_entry.id   AF-A0A7V8ZCM9-F1
#
_cell.length_a   1.000
_cell.length_b   1.000
_cell.length_c   1.000
_cell.angle_alpha   90.00
_cell.angle_beta   90.00
_cell.angle_gamma   90.00
#
_symmetry.space_group_name_H-M   'P 1'
#
loop_
_entity.id
_entity.type
_entity.pdbx_description
1 polymer ?
#
loop_
_entity_poly.entity_id
_entity_poly.type
_entity_poly.pdbx_seq_one_letter_code
_entity_poly.pdbx_strand_id
1 'polypeptide(L)'
;MRNRDLHEALRQFALDAAALLSEDLAAGAEIPFDVLEEGGRGPVLYNFRPLTEEFLGERWKRLRALPTRAPAVEALRAAAAHPAGDGPPRVDPEPALLALLERLWQDASGFDFPEQRFEHVYAEVEELVYRRATRVRVVVPLCGPRLEPARLGLDEGLALVRPDLADVPAEAQWGPAGASDDGDGKPGAFCVLDRRLADDAPFPIEEARARFAALEHALRLLGLGSVALGPLGWVRAEGGGTYAGTGWHSVALGAGGTAAAEPWTIYESDENGLGELLAALEGRDRTASSFDWALERFMSAGGRESQAQALSDHLLGLRALLDAGGDAGRTTLPLRVAALCAEEPGRPAVQRGIEVALGLERCLVKGGDGDEYAAAYGMSSLGSVVATVEDQLRSLLRDVVCGYLQPDLSRVADEILLHSSAPVEIEARDMRVESSADGDTVELSVIERSSLGLPPLTSEIPGPQPVPAPEPGPQPLPEPVPEPDEVPEPDEPTVVPEPAEDPDLEPVAEFAADAPACARMGVSGGVHPSFEPDFEPDYESQGFTAVTPYDFDEDAESYAAPA
;
A
#
# COMPACT_ATOMS: atom_id res chain seq x y z
N MET A 1 26.21 28.75 12.15
CA MET A 1 27.09 29.88 11.77
C MET A 1 26.20 30.84 11.01
N ARG A 2 25.92 32.04 11.54
CA ARG A 2 24.89 32.90 10.96
C ARG A 2 25.31 33.44 9.58
N ASN A 3 24.52 33.21 8.53
CA ASN A 3 24.80 33.83 7.23
C ASN A 3 24.31 35.28 7.25
N ARG A 4 25.25 36.20 7.45
CA ARG A 4 24.95 37.63 7.58
C ARG A 4 24.36 38.22 6.30
N ASP A 5 24.75 37.72 5.14
CA ASP A 5 24.27 38.22 3.85
C ASP A 5 22.82 37.77 3.59
N LEU A 6 22.48 36.53 3.94
CA LEU A 6 21.11 36.02 3.88
C LEU A 6 20.21 36.75 4.87
N HIS A 7 20.66 36.90 6.11
CA HIS A 7 19.94 37.61 7.17
C HIS A 7 19.58 39.04 6.74
N GLU A 8 20.57 39.82 6.30
CA GLU A 8 20.37 41.22 5.92
C GLU A 8 19.45 41.35 4.71
N ALA A 9 19.60 40.48 3.70
CA ALA A 9 18.77 40.53 2.50
C ALA A 9 17.30 40.20 2.79
N LEU A 10 17.03 39.16 3.60
CA LEU A 10 15.66 38.81 4.02
C LEU A 10 15.05 39.88 4.92
N ARG A 11 15.84 40.44 5.84
CA ARG A 11 15.41 41.52 6.73
C ARG A 11 15.02 42.77 5.95
N GLN A 12 15.86 43.20 5.00
CA GLN A 12 15.60 44.38 4.20
C GLN A 12 14.36 44.22 3.32
N PHE A 13 14.13 43.03 2.75
CA PHE A 13 12.90 42.74 2.02
C PHE A 13 11.66 42.80 2.92
N ALA A 14 11.73 42.21 4.12
CA ALA A 14 10.62 42.23 5.07
C ALA A 14 10.32 43.64 5.60
N LEU A 15 11.33 44.50 5.77
CA LEU A 15 11.17 45.91 6.13
C LEU A 15 10.46 46.72 5.02
N ASP A 16 10.87 46.54 3.77
CA ASP A 16 10.21 47.20 2.64
C ASP A 16 8.77 46.70 2.45
N ALA A 17 8.53 45.41 2.68
CA ALA A 17 7.18 44.84 2.68
C ALA A 17 6.32 45.44 3.80
N ALA A 18 6.86 45.57 5.02
CA ALA A 18 6.20 46.21 6.15
C ALA A 18 5.76 47.65 5.82
N ALA A 19 6.66 48.42 5.20
CA ALA A 19 6.37 49.81 4.79
C ALA A 19 5.25 49.88 3.75
N LEU A 20 5.32 49.06 2.69
CA LEU A 20 4.29 49.02 1.65
C LEU A 20 2.91 48.63 2.21
N LEU A 21 2.86 47.60 3.05
CA LEU A 21 1.61 47.09 3.62
C LEU A 21 1.01 48.08 4.64
N SER A 22 1.87 48.76 5.40
CA SER A 22 1.43 49.83 6.32
C SER A 22 0.88 51.05 5.58
N GLU A 23 1.47 51.43 4.44
CA GLU A 23 0.93 52.47 3.56
C GLU A 23 -0.44 52.09 3.00
N ASP A 24 -0.62 50.83 2.58
CA ASP A 24 -1.90 50.33 2.09
C ASP A 24 -2.98 50.37 3.18
N LEU A 25 -2.65 49.99 4.44
CA LEU A 25 -3.57 50.14 5.58
C LEU A 25 -3.92 51.61 5.85
N ALA A 26 -2.93 52.51 5.80
CA ALA A 26 -3.15 53.94 5.98
C ALA A 26 -4.00 54.56 4.85
N ALA A 27 -3.95 53.98 3.65
CA ALA A 27 -4.79 54.34 2.52
C ALA A 27 -6.22 53.78 2.59
N GLY A 28 -6.53 52.97 3.62
CA GLY A 28 -7.86 52.42 3.87
C GLY A 28 -8.07 50.97 3.42
N ALA A 29 -6.99 50.21 3.14
CA ALA A 29 -7.13 48.77 2.96
C ALA A 29 -7.48 48.09 4.30
N GLU A 30 -8.39 47.13 4.28
CA GLU A 30 -8.80 46.37 5.46
C GLU A 30 -8.27 44.92 5.37
N ILE A 31 -7.83 44.38 6.50
CA ILE A 31 -7.44 42.96 6.63
C ILE A 31 -8.73 42.17 6.88
N PRO A 32 -9.05 41.13 6.10
CA PRO A 32 -10.22 40.29 6.37
C PRO A 32 -10.06 39.54 7.70
N PHE A 33 -11.16 39.19 8.35
CA PHE A 33 -11.17 38.42 9.60
C PHE A 33 -12.11 37.24 9.49
N ASP A 34 -11.72 36.13 10.10
CA ASP A 34 -12.58 34.97 10.35
C ASP A 34 -12.99 34.91 11.83
N VAL A 35 -14.17 34.34 12.09
CA VAL A 35 -14.73 34.21 13.44
C VAL A 35 -14.69 32.75 13.84
N LEU A 36 -13.80 32.42 14.76
CA LEU A 36 -13.69 31.09 15.32
C LEU A 36 -14.54 30.99 16.58
N GLU A 37 -15.41 29.97 16.63
CA GLU A 37 -16.17 29.59 17.81
C GLU A 37 -15.45 28.47 18.54
N GLU A 38 -14.93 28.74 19.75
CA GLU A 38 -14.39 27.66 20.60
C GLU A 38 -15.53 26.96 21.35
N GLY A 39 -15.85 25.74 20.92
CA GLY A 39 -16.84 24.88 21.56
C GLY A 39 -16.34 24.32 22.90
N GLY A 40 -16.86 24.86 24.01
CA GLY A 40 -16.68 24.33 25.36
C GLY A 40 -18.02 24.17 26.10
N ARG A 41 -18.02 23.48 27.24
CA ARG A 41 -19.20 23.27 28.12
C ARG A 41 -19.63 24.55 28.88
N GLY A 42 -19.43 25.73 28.28
CA GLY A 42 -19.66 27.07 28.84
C GLY A 42 -20.00 28.11 27.76
N PRO A 43 -20.10 29.41 28.10
CA PRO A 43 -20.47 30.44 27.13
C PRO A 43 -19.45 30.53 25.98
N VAL A 44 -19.96 30.55 24.74
CA VAL A 44 -19.17 30.60 23.51
C VAL A 44 -18.41 31.94 23.45
N LEU A 45 -17.08 31.87 23.39
CA LEU A 45 -16.23 33.01 23.13
C LEU A 45 -15.92 33.07 21.64
N TYR A 46 -16.21 34.21 21.02
CA TYR A 46 -15.85 34.47 19.62
C TYR A 46 -14.40 34.98 19.57
N ASN A 47 -13.55 34.30 18.80
CA ASN A 47 -12.19 34.74 18.52
C ASN A 47 -12.10 35.26 17.09
N PHE A 48 -11.59 36.48 16.91
CA PHE A 48 -11.40 37.08 15.58
C PHE A 48 -9.98 36.80 15.11
N ARG A 49 -9.83 35.99 14.07
CA ARG A 49 -8.54 35.66 13.48
C ARG A 49 -8.33 36.49 12.20
N PRO A 50 -7.29 37.34 12.11
CA PRO A 50 -7.02 38.08 10.89
C PRO A 50 -6.50 37.14 9.80
N LEU A 51 -7.10 37.22 8.61
CA LEU A 51 -6.73 36.45 7.42
C LEU A 51 -5.59 37.17 6.67
N THR A 52 -4.44 37.26 7.32
CA THR A 52 -3.24 37.94 6.80
C THR A 52 -2.67 37.26 5.56
N GLU A 53 -2.83 35.94 5.44
CA GLU A 53 -2.42 35.15 4.27
C GLU A 53 -3.17 35.58 3.00
N GLU A 54 -4.51 35.71 3.06
CA GLU A 54 -5.31 36.20 1.93
C GLU A 54 -4.93 37.62 1.54
N PHE A 55 -4.76 38.48 2.54
CA PHE A 55 -4.35 39.86 2.33
C PHE A 55 -2.99 39.93 1.62
N LEU A 56 -2.00 39.14 2.04
CA LEU A 56 -0.67 39.06 1.43
C LEU A 56 -0.72 38.48 0.01
N GLY A 57 -1.52 37.44 -0.22
CA GLY A 57 -1.71 36.82 -1.53
C GLY A 57 -2.21 37.82 -2.59
N GLU A 58 -3.18 38.67 -2.24
CA GLU A 58 -3.69 39.73 -3.12
C GLU A 58 -2.64 40.81 -3.46
N ARG A 59 -1.81 41.19 -2.47
CA ARG A 59 -0.75 42.21 -2.66
C ARG A 59 0.55 41.62 -3.18
N TRP A 60 0.65 40.30 -3.37
CA TRP A 60 1.90 39.65 -3.79
C TRP A 60 2.47 40.22 -5.09
N LYS A 61 1.62 40.58 -6.07
CA LYS A 61 2.05 41.22 -7.33
C LYS A 61 2.81 42.54 -7.09
N ARG A 62 2.42 43.32 -6.08
CA ARG A 62 3.07 44.58 -5.71
C ARG A 62 4.34 44.34 -4.89
N LEU A 63 4.29 43.41 -3.93
CA LEU A 63 5.46 42.99 -3.15
C LEU A 63 6.58 42.42 -4.06
N ARG A 64 6.20 41.71 -5.12
CA ARG A 64 7.14 41.20 -6.13
C ARG A 64 7.86 42.28 -6.94
N ALA A 65 7.35 43.50 -6.96
CA ALA A 65 7.94 44.64 -7.66
C ALA A 65 8.92 45.44 -6.80
N LEU A 66 9.08 45.09 -5.51
CA LEU A 66 10.02 45.76 -4.61
C LEU A 66 11.47 45.54 -5.07
N PRO A 67 12.34 46.57 -5.02
CA PRO A 67 13.73 46.46 -5.45
C PRO A 67 14.55 45.51 -4.58
N THR A 68 14.16 45.31 -3.32
CA THR A 68 14.81 44.46 -2.33
C THR A 68 14.51 42.97 -2.50
N ARG A 69 13.53 42.62 -3.35
CA ARG A 69 13.20 41.23 -3.67
C ARG A 69 14.36 40.52 -4.38
N ALA A 70 14.96 41.15 -5.40
CA ALA A 70 16.00 40.50 -6.20
C ALA A 70 17.22 40.11 -5.34
N PRO A 71 17.76 40.99 -4.47
CA PRO A 71 18.78 40.60 -3.49
C PRO A 71 18.38 39.45 -2.56
N ALA A 72 17.15 39.47 -2.02
CA ALA A 72 16.64 38.41 -1.14
C ALA A 72 16.55 37.05 -1.85
N VAL A 73 16.06 37.05 -3.09
CA VAL A 73 16.00 35.89 -3.97
C VAL A 73 17.39 35.32 -4.25
N GLU A 74 18.35 36.16 -4.62
CA GLU A 74 19.72 35.69 -4.90
C GLU A 74 20.40 35.16 -3.63
N ALA A 75 20.20 35.81 -2.48
CA ALA A 75 20.76 35.35 -1.21
C ALA A 75 20.20 33.98 -0.80
N LEU A 76 18.89 33.75 -0.97
CA LEU A 76 18.26 32.46 -0.68
C LEU A 76 18.77 31.37 -1.63
N ARG A 77 18.90 31.67 -2.94
CA ARG A 77 19.49 30.72 -3.89
C ARG A 77 20.94 30.40 -3.57
N ALA A 78 21.74 31.40 -3.24
CA ALA A 78 23.15 31.23 -2.91
C ALA A 78 23.31 30.37 -1.65
N ALA A 79 22.48 30.60 -0.63
CA ALA A 79 22.49 29.81 0.60
C ALA A 79 22.03 28.36 0.35
N ALA A 80 21.05 28.14 -0.54
CA ALA A 80 20.60 26.80 -0.95
C ALA A 80 21.56 26.07 -1.91
N ALA A 81 22.56 26.75 -2.48
CA ALA A 81 23.47 26.20 -3.50
C ALA A 81 24.77 25.56 -2.95
N HIS A 82 24.95 25.46 -1.63
CA HIS A 82 26.23 25.02 -1.02
C HIS A 82 26.05 24.00 0.13
N PRO A 83 26.69 22.81 0.15
CA PRO A 83 27.15 21.94 -0.92
C PRO A 83 26.44 20.55 -0.88
N ALA A 84 25.68 20.23 -1.91
CA ALA A 84 25.59 18.87 -2.44
C ALA A 84 25.86 19.03 -3.94
N GLY A 85 26.84 18.29 -4.47
CA GLY A 85 27.48 18.49 -5.78
C GLY A 85 26.62 18.24 -7.01
N ASP A 86 25.42 18.81 -7.07
CA ASP A 86 24.62 18.93 -8.27
C ASP A 86 24.09 20.35 -8.39
N GLY A 87 23.90 20.82 -9.62
CA GLY A 87 23.67 22.22 -10.00
C GLY A 87 22.58 22.97 -9.21
N PRO A 88 22.51 24.31 -9.39
CA PRO A 88 21.68 25.17 -8.55
C PRO A 88 20.23 24.65 -8.50
N PRO A 89 19.60 24.63 -7.32
CA PRO A 89 18.21 24.21 -7.21
C PRO A 89 17.37 25.05 -8.18
N ARG A 90 16.69 24.38 -9.11
CA ARG A 90 15.76 25.01 -10.07
C ARG A 90 14.46 25.51 -9.43
N VAL A 91 14.33 25.38 -8.11
CA VAL A 91 13.14 25.80 -7.37
C VAL A 91 13.12 27.33 -7.33
N ASP A 92 11.98 27.89 -7.70
CA ASP A 92 11.72 29.32 -7.55
C ASP A 92 11.72 29.67 -6.05
N PRO A 93 12.60 30.57 -5.57
CA PRO A 93 12.63 30.97 -4.16
C PRO A 93 11.47 31.90 -3.77
N GLU A 94 10.66 32.37 -4.73
CA GLU A 94 9.55 33.28 -4.46
C GLU A 94 8.50 32.75 -3.47
N PRO A 95 8.02 31.49 -3.55
CA PRO A 95 7.05 30.98 -2.58
C PRO A 95 7.61 30.93 -1.16
N ALA A 96 8.93 30.71 -1.01
CA ALA A 96 9.58 30.75 0.30
C ALA A 96 9.62 32.17 0.88
N LEU A 97 9.77 33.20 0.03
CA LEU A 97 9.65 34.60 0.47
C LEU A 97 8.22 34.93 0.89
N LEU A 98 7.20 34.44 0.19
CA LEU A 98 5.80 34.64 0.58
C LEU A 98 5.51 33.98 1.93
N ALA A 99 5.89 32.71 2.09
CA ALA A 99 5.74 31.97 3.35
C ALA A 99 6.48 32.62 4.52
N LEU A 100 7.64 33.24 4.27
CA LEU A 100 8.35 34.05 5.27
C LEU A 100 7.48 35.21 5.77
N LEU A 101 6.86 35.97 4.86
CA LEU A 101 6.00 37.11 5.22
C LEU A 101 4.72 36.65 5.92
N GLU A 102 4.09 35.57 5.45
CA GLU A 102 2.90 34.97 6.06
C GLU A 102 3.18 34.57 7.52
N ARG A 103 4.31 33.91 7.78
CA ARG A 103 4.71 33.55 9.14
C ARG A 103 5.12 34.76 9.99
N LEU A 104 5.69 35.79 9.38
CA LEU A 104 6.10 36.99 10.11
C LEU A 104 4.90 37.74 10.71
N TRP A 105 3.83 37.90 9.93
CA TRP A 105 2.60 38.57 10.33
C TRP A 105 1.44 37.62 10.63
N GLN A 106 1.73 36.36 10.92
CA GLN A 106 0.72 35.41 11.34
C GLN A 106 -0.06 35.95 12.55
N ASP A 107 -1.39 35.97 12.42
CA ASP A 107 -2.32 36.49 13.42
C ASP A 107 -2.11 37.98 13.79
N ALA A 108 -1.41 38.77 12.96
CA ALA A 108 -1.19 40.19 13.20
C ALA A 108 -2.35 41.04 12.65
N SER A 109 -2.76 42.07 13.40
CA SER A 109 -3.76 43.06 12.99
C SER A 109 -3.15 44.31 12.34
N GLY A 110 -1.83 44.32 12.13
CA GLY A 110 -1.07 45.40 11.51
C GLY A 110 0.31 44.93 11.04
N PHE A 111 1.00 45.77 10.27
CA PHE A 111 2.25 45.41 9.59
C PHE A 111 3.50 46.08 10.15
N ASP A 112 3.54 46.37 11.46
CA ASP A 112 4.78 46.74 12.13
C ASP A 112 5.81 45.60 12.02
N PHE A 113 7.10 45.94 11.89
CA PHE A 113 8.16 44.94 11.74
C PHE A 113 8.47 44.25 13.09
N PRO A 114 8.13 42.96 13.28
CA PRO A 114 8.30 42.30 14.56
C PRO A 114 9.68 41.64 14.65
N GLU A 115 10.69 42.40 15.10
CA GLU A 115 12.10 41.98 15.14
C GLU A 115 12.31 40.60 15.80
N GLN A 116 11.63 40.32 16.91
CA GLN A 116 11.75 39.05 17.63
C GLN A 116 11.18 37.86 16.86
N ARG A 117 10.05 38.07 16.17
CA ARG A 117 9.46 37.04 15.28
C ARG A 117 10.33 36.84 14.05
N PHE A 118 10.86 37.92 13.48
CA PHE A 118 11.79 37.83 12.36
C PHE A 118 13.01 36.97 12.72
N GLU A 119 13.65 37.20 13.88
CA GLU A 119 14.78 36.37 14.32
C GLU A 119 14.39 34.90 14.50
N HIS A 120 13.17 34.61 14.98
CA HIS A 120 12.68 33.24 15.15
C HIS A 120 12.45 32.55 13.80
N VAL A 121 11.70 33.19 12.90
CA VAL A 121 11.44 32.67 11.55
C VAL A 121 12.74 32.55 10.76
N TYR A 122 13.65 33.52 10.88
CA TYR A 122 14.98 33.45 10.28
C TYR A 122 15.79 32.27 10.81
N ALA A 123 15.74 31.99 12.12
CA ALA A 123 16.43 30.83 12.68
C ALA A 123 15.92 29.51 12.08
N GLU A 124 14.60 29.39 11.84
CA GLU A 124 14.03 28.23 11.15
C GLU A 124 14.48 28.15 9.68
N VAL A 125 14.50 29.27 8.95
CA VAL A 125 15.00 29.32 7.57
C VAL A 125 16.48 28.98 7.51
N GLU A 126 17.28 29.52 8.42
CA GLU A 126 18.71 29.23 8.55
C GLU A 126 18.93 27.74 8.85
N GLU A 127 18.14 27.18 9.76
CA GLU A 127 18.17 25.74 10.03
C GLU A 127 17.81 24.95 8.77
N LEU A 128 16.74 25.27 8.07
CA LEU A 128 16.31 24.55 6.85
C LEU A 128 17.35 24.64 5.72
N VAL A 129 17.99 25.78 5.55
CA VAL A 129 18.95 26.03 4.46
C VAL A 129 20.32 25.39 4.75
N TYR A 130 20.75 25.37 6.02
CA TYR A 130 22.04 24.78 6.41
C TYR A 130 21.93 23.36 6.97
N ARG A 131 20.72 22.83 7.16
CA ARG A 131 20.51 21.41 7.46
C ARG A 131 21.03 20.63 6.27
N ARG A 132 22.13 19.90 6.50
CA ARG A 132 22.67 19.01 5.49
C ARG A 132 21.63 17.94 5.18
N ALA A 133 21.30 17.86 3.90
CA ALA A 133 20.41 16.84 3.38
C ALA A 133 21.27 15.80 2.68
N THR A 134 21.34 14.60 3.25
CA THR A 134 21.94 13.43 2.62
C THR A 134 20.91 12.79 1.69
N ARG A 135 21.32 12.45 0.46
CA ARG A 135 20.45 11.71 -0.44
C ARG A 135 20.53 10.23 -0.07
N VAL A 136 19.39 9.62 0.22
CA VAL A 136 19.30 8.20 0.53
C VAL A 136 18.55 7.50 -0.60
N ARG A 137 19.13 6.42 -1.11
CA ARG A 137 18.55 5.56 -2.13
C ARG A 137 18.25 4.20 -1.53
N VAL A 138 17.03 3.72 -1.69
CA VAL A 138 16.62 2.34 -1.39
C VAL A 138 16.28 1.64 -2.70
N VAL A 139 16.77 0.41 -2.89
CA VAL A 139 16.52 -0.39 -4.10
C VAL A 139 16.07 -1.80 -3.72
N VAL A 140 15.16 -2.37 -4.49
CA VAL A 140 14.73 -3.77 -4.36
C VAL A 140 14.57 -4.38 -5.76
N PRO A 141 14.98 -5.64 -5.98
CA PRO A 141 14.82 -6.27 -7.28
C PRO A 141 13.35 -6.64 -7.50
N LEU A 142 12.90 -6.45 -8.73
CA LEU A 142 11.56 -6.80 -9.19
C LEU A 142 11.65 -7.99 -10.15
N CYS A 143 10.94 -9.06 -9.81
CA CYS A 143 10.86 -10.29 -10.59
C CYS A 143 9.51 -10.36 -11.31
N GLY A 144 9.51 -10.92 -12.53
CA GLY A 144 8.31 -11.03 -13.37
C GLY A 144 8.34 -10.08 -14.56
N PRO A 145 8.03 -8.79 -14.41
CA PRO A 145 7.93 -7.89 -15.54
C PRO A 145 9.31 -7.43 -16.03
N ARG A 146 9.43 -7.22 -17.35
CA ARG A 146 10.58 -6.57 -17.99
C ARG A 146 10.29 -5.12 -18.27
N LEU A 147 11.25 -4.25 -17.99
CA LEU A 147 11.14 -2.83 -18.31
C LEU A 147 11.76 -2.54 -19.68
N GLU A 148 10.95 -2.10 -20.64
CA GLU A 148 11.45 -1.58 -21.92
C GLU A 148 12.14 -0.21 -21.76
N PRO A 149 11.51 0.81 -21.13
CA PRO A 149 12.17 2.10 -20.94
C PRO A 149 13.38 1.98 -20.00
N ALA A 150 14.34 2.88 -20.17
CA ALA A 150 15.52 2.94 -19.32
C ALA A 150 15.17 3.17 -17.84
N ARG A 151 14.18 4.04 -17.61
CA ARG A 151 13.65 4.42 -16.31
C ARG A 151 12.22 4.91 -16.50
N LEU A 152 11.31 4.42 -15.67
CA LEU A 152 9.94 4.89 -15.56
C LEU A 152 9.80 5.69 -14.27
N GLY A 153 9.52 6.98 -14.37
CA GLY A 153 9.29 7.84 -13.21
C GLY A 153 7.86 7.69 -12.72
N LEU A 154 7.66 7.48 -11.42
CA LEU A 154 6.33 7.42 -10.83
C LEU A 154 6.09 8.73 -10.06
N ASP A 155 6.00 8.67 -8.74
CA ASP A 155 5.87 9.85 -7.89
C ASP A 155 7.07 10.03 -6.96
N GLU A 156 7.24 11.25 -6.45
CA GLU A 156 8.05 11.59 -5.28
C GLU A 156 9.41 10.89 -5.13
N GLY A 157 10.10 10.52 -6.21
CA GLY A 157 11.39 9.82 -6.16
C GLY A 157 11.32 8.30 -6.23
N LEU A 158 10.13 7.71 -6.33
CA LEU A 158 9.89 6.33 -6.72
C LEU A 158 10.06 6.17 -8.24
N ALA A 159 10.74 5.10 -8.67
CA ALA A 159 10.93 4.77 -10.07
C ALA A 159 11.16 3.28 -10.28
N LEU A 160 10.83 2.80 -11.48
CA LEU A 160 11.33 1.53 -12.01
C LEU A 160 12.56 1.81 -12.89
N VAL A 161 13.63 1.06 -12.69
CA VAL A 161 14.89 1.22 -13.43
C VAL A 161 15.29 -0.11 -14.05
N ARG A 162 15.73 -0.07 -15.31
CA ARG A 162 16.19 -1.26 -16.02
C ARG A 162 17.49 -1.79 -15.40
N PRO A 163 17.69 -3.12 -15.31
CA PRO A 163 18.82 -3.69 -14.54
C PRO A 163 20.21 -3.26 -15.01
N ASP A 164 20.40 -2.98 -16.30
CA ASP A 164 21.65 -2.53 -16.92
C ASP A 164 22.01 -1.07 -16.59
N LEU A 165 21.04 -0.26 -16.18
CA LEU A 165 21.20 1.15 -15.85
C LEU A 165 21.08 1.42 -14.34
N ALA A 166 20.72 0.41 -13.56
CA ALA A 166 20.54 0.54 -12.13
C ALA A 166 21.92 0.63 -11.45
N ASP A 167 22.15 1.72 -10.71
CA ASP A 167 23.28 1.84 -9.80
C ASP A 167 22.94 1.06 -8.53
N VAL A 168 23.37 -0.20 -8.49
CA VAL A 168 23.10 -1.19 -7.43
C VAL A 168 24.37 -1.99 -7.12
N PRO A 169 24.51 -2.58 -5.91
CA PRO A 169 25.69 -3.37 -5.57
C PRO A 169 25.77 -4.64 -6.42
N ALA A 170 26.96 -5.22 -6.57
CA ALA A 170 27.20 -6.38 -7.43
C ALA A 170 26.33 -7.59 -7.04
N GLU A 171 26.06 -7.75 -5.76
CA GLU A 171 25.20 -8.79 -5.19
C GLU A 171 23.72 -8.62 -5.59
N ALA A 172 23.29 -7.38 -5.86
CA ALA A 172 21.91 -7.08 -6.26
C ALA A 172 21.65 -7.33 -7.75
N GLN A 173 22.70 -7.31 -8.58
CA GLN A 173 22.60 -7.53 -10.04
C GLN A 173 22.12 -8.94 -10.39
N TRP A 174 22.23 -9.85 -9.43
CA TRP A 174 21.74 -11.22 -9.51
C TRP A 174 20.54 -11.34 -8.59
N GLY A 175 19.39 -11.71 -9.16
CA GLY A 175 18.20 -12.00 -8.39
C GLY A 175 18.37 -13.26 -7.52
N PRO A 176 17.43 -13.53 -6.60
CA PRO A 176 17.38 -14.82 -5.92
C PRO A 176 17.37 -15.95 -6.96
N ALA A 177 17.94 -17.12 -6.64
CA ALA A 177 17.96 -18.26 -7.55
C ALA A 177 16.53 -18.57 -8.05
N GLY A 178 16.31 -18.55 -9.37
CA GLY A 178 14.98 -18.68 -9.98
C GLY A 178 14.24 -17.37 -10.27
N ALA A 179 14.87 -16.20 -10.09
CA ALA A 179 14.28 -14.88 -10.37
C ALA A 179 14.03 -14.57 -11.86
N SER A 180 14.61 -15.36 -12.76
CA SER A 180 14.51 -15.19 -14.22
C SER A 180 14.10 -16.52 -14.86
N ASP A 181 13.08 -16.49 -15.71
CA ASP A 181 12.69 -17.65 -16.52
C ASP A 181 13.68 -17.92 -17.68
N ASP A 182 14.45 -16.89 -18.08
CA ASP A 182 15.49 -16.97 -19.13
C ASP A 182 16.79 -17.66 -18.68
N GLY A 183 16.90 -18.02 -17.40
CA GLY A 183 18.11 -18.66 -16.85
C GLY A 183 19.34 -17.75 -16.70
N ASP A 184 19.20 -16.43 -16.91
CA ASP A 184 20.29 -15.46 -16.73
C ASP A 184 20.48 -15.01 -15.26
N GLY A 185 19.52 -15.33 -14.40
CA GLY A 185 19.50 -15.00 -12.98
C GLY A 185 19.28 -13.52 -12.68
N LYS A 186 18.92 -12.68 -13.66
CA LYS A 186 18.79 -11.23 -13.46
C LYS A 186 17.35 -10.82 -13.16
N PRO A 187 17.14 -9.80 -12.30
CA PRO A 187 15.80 -9.26 -12.11
C PRO A 187 15.32 -8.58 -13.40
N GLY A 188 13.99 -8.48 -13.58
CA GLY A 188 13.42 -7.79 -14.75
C GLY A 188 13.50 -6.27 -14.66
N ALA A 189 13.51 -5.73 -13.44
CA ALA A 189 13.75 -4.32 -13.13
C ALA A 189 14.18 -4.14 -11.65
N PHE A 190 14.51 -2.92 -11.27
CA PHE A 190 14.64 -2.50 -9.87
C PHE A 190 13.60 -1.45 -9.52
N CYS A 191 12.95 -1.60 -8.37
CA CYS A 191 12.19 -0.52 -7.75
C CYS A 191 13.18 0.34 -6.95
N VAL A 192 13.17 1.64 -7.18
CA VAL A 192 14.10 2.60 -6.59
C VAL A 192 13.33 3.69 -5.89
N LEU A 193 13.67 3.96 -4.63
CA LEU A 193 13.17 5.10 -3.87
C LEU A 193 14.33 6.05 -3.54
N ASP A 194 14.31 7.25 -4.10
CA ASP A 194 15.26 8.31 -3.80
C ASP A 194 14.64 9.33 -2.82
N ARG A 195 15.29 9.57 -1.68
CA ARG A 195 14.87 10.54 -0.67
C ARG A 195 16.00 11.51 -0.35
N ARG A 196 15.65 12.74 0.01
CA ARG A 196 16.56 13.69 0.65
C ARG A 196 16.18 13.76 2.12
N LEU A 197 17.08 13.33 2.99
CA LEU A 197 16.86 13.23 4.43
C LEU A 197 17.87 14.11 5.16
N ALA A 198 17.50 14.62 6.33
CA ALA A 198 18.47 15.26 7.21
C ALA A 198 19.58 14.26 7.60
N ASP A 199 20.80 14.73 7.84
CA ASP A 199 21.94 13.86 8.20
C ASP A 199 21.68 12.95 9.43
N ASP A 200 20.80 13.36 10.34
CA ASP A 200 20.42 12.63 11.55
C ASP A 200 19.10 11.83 11.43
N ALA A 201 18.39 11.96 10.30
CA ALA A 201 17.14 11.27 10.10
C ALA A 201 17.38 9.77 9.82
N PRO A 202 16.50 8.88 10.34
CA PRO A 202 16.59 7.45 10.04
C PRO A 202 16.36 7.19 8.54
N PHE A 203 16.94 6.11 8.02
CA PHE A 203 16.69 5.70 6.64
C PHE A 203 15.20 5.38 6.41
N PRO A 204 14.66 5.64 5.21
CA PRO A 204 13.23 5.60 4.94
C PRO A 204 12.79 4.16 4.61
N ILE A 205 13.13 3.20 5.48
CA ILE A 205 12.92 1.76 5.22
C ILE A 205 11.44 1.41 5.26
N GLU A 206 10.69 1.93 6.24
CA GLU A 206 9.25 1.66 6.35
C GLU A 206 8.45 2.34 5.24
N GLU A 207 8.85 3.55 4.82
CA GLU A 207 8.29 4.20 3.64
C GLU A 207 8.56 3.39 2.38
N ALA A 208 9.82 2.95 2.18
CA ALA A 208 10.18 2.10 1.06
C ALA A 208 9.37 0.79 1.05
N ARG A 209 9.19 0.14 2.19
CA ARG A 209 8.36 -1.08 2.31
C ARG A 209 6.91 -0.80 1.87
N ALA A 210 6.31 0.27 2.38
CA ALA A 210 4.92 0.61 2.07
C ALA A 210 4.74 0.92 0.57
N ARG A 211 5.61 1.77 0.00
CA ARG A 211 5.50 2.17 -1.41
C ARG A 211 5.88 1.06 -2.39
N PHE A 212 6.89 0.26 -2.08
CA PHE A 212 7.23 -0.90 -2.92
C PHE A 212 6.11 -1.93 -2.90
N ALA A 213 5.48 -2.17 -1.74
CA ALA A 213 4.29 -3.00 -1.69
C ALA A 213 3.18 -2.39 -2.56
N ALA A 214 2.84 -1.10 -2.41
CA ALA A 214 1.82 -0.46 -3.24
C ALA A 214 2.10 -0.57 -4.74
N LEU A 215 3.37 -0.40 -5.15
CA LEU A 215 3.82 -0.58 -6.52
C LEU A 215 3.65 -2.03 -7.01
N GLU A 216 3.97 -3.02 -6.18
CA GLU A 216 3.73 -4.44 -6.51
C GLU A 216 2.24 -4.70 -6.77
N HIS A 217 1.35 -4.17 -5.93
CA HIS A 217 -0.10 -4.28 -6.14
C HIS A 217 -0.52 -3.59 -7.45
N ALA A 218 -0.04 -2.38 -7.70
CA ALA A 218 -0.35 -1.62 -8.91
C ALA A 218 0.07 -2.38 -10.17
N LEU A 219 1.28 -2.95 -10.17
CA LEU A 219 1.79 -3.76 -11.29
C LEU A 219 0.96 -5.03 -11.52
N ARG A 220 0.54 -5.72 -10.46
CA ARG A 220 -0.33 -6.91 -10.58
C ARG A 220 -1.75 -6.59 -11.05
N LEU A 221 -2.24 -5.39 -10.76
CA LEU A 221 -3.53 -4.91 -11.26
C LEU A 221 -3.46 -4.42 -12.70
N LEU A 222 -2.29 -3.94 -13.13
CA LEU A 222 -2.06 -3.42 -14.49
C LEU A 222 -1.93 -4.53 -15.53
N GLY A 223 -1.13 -5.56 -15.25
CA GLY A 223 -0.70 -6.56 -16.23
C GLY A 223 -1.09 -8.01 -15.92
N LEU A 224 -1.08 -8.85 -16.96
CA LEU A 224 -1.19 -10.30 -16.86
C LEU A 224 0.17 -10.89 -16.52
N GLY A 225 0.39 -11.23 -15.26
CA GLY A 225 1.60 -11.94 -14.84
C GLY A 225 1.86 -11.89 -13.34
N SER A 226 2.72 -12.79 -12.88
CA SER A 226 3.23 -12.78 -11.52
C SER A 226 4.27 -11.67 -11.38
N VAL A 227 4.05 -10.77 -10.44
CA VAL A 227 5.02 -9.76 -10.03
C VAL A 227 5.39 -10.08 -8.58
N ALA A 228 6.68 -10.03 -8.27
CA ALA A 228 7.17 -10.25 -6.92
C ALA A 228 8.40 -9.37 -6.65
N LEU A 229 8.48 -8.85 -5.42
CA LEU A 229 9.67 -8.19 -4.92
C LEU A 229 10.66 -9.21 -4.33
N GLY A 230 11.95 -8.93 -4.49
CA GLY A 230 13.00 -9.71 -3.83
C GLY A 230 12.93 -9.62 -2.29
N PRO A 231 13.36 -10.66 -1.56
CA PRO A 231 13.35 -10.67 -0.10
C PRO A 231 14.29 -9.64 0.53
N LEU A 232 15.34 -9.28 -0.20
CA LEU A 232 16.36 -8.32 0.23
C LEU A 232 16.37 -7.14 -0.73
N GLY A 233 16.49 -5.94 -0.16
CA GLY A 233 16.86 -4.73 -0.86
C GLY A 233 18.15 -4.15 -0.31
N TRP A 234 18.55 -3.02 -0.86
CA TRP A 234 19.77 -2.32 -0.46
C TRP A 234 19.50 -0.84 -0.27
N VAL A 235 20.15 -0.26 0.73
CA VAL A 235 20.10 1.16 1.02
C VAL A 235 21.50 1.77 0.97
N ARG A 236 21.62 2.95 0.39
CA ARG A 236 22.86 3.75 0.36
C ARG A 236 22.54 5.21 0.64
N ALA A 237 23.36 5.83 1.48
CA ALA A 237 23.41 7.27 1.66
C ALA A 237 24.52 7.86 0.78
N GLU A 238 24.17 8.75 -0.14
CA GLU A 238 25.08 9.57 -0.92
C GLU A 238 25.40 10.84 -0.13
N GLY A 239 26.59 10.87 0.47
CA GLY A 239 27.05 12.00 1.28
C GLY A 239 27.86 11.54 2.48
N GLY A 240 29.15 11.28 2.29
CA GLY A 240 30.04 10.93 3.39
C GLY A 240 30.52 12.17 4.14
N GLY A 241 29.83 12.55 5.22
CA GLY A 241 30.56 13.05 6.39
C GLY A 241 31.49 11.94 6.88
N THR A 242 32.66 12.30 7.43
CA THR A 242 33.87 11.48 7.65
C THR A 242 33.70 10.14 8.43
N TYR A 243 32.49 9.76 8.82
CA TYR A 243 32.17 8.56 9.61
C TYR A 243 30.93 7.77 9.16
N ALA A 244 30.20 8.17 8.11
CA ALA A 244 29.08 7.38 7.56
C ALA A 244 29.56 6.59 6.34
N GLY A 245 29.54 5.25 6.43
CA GLY A 245 30.00 4.38 5.36
C GLY A 245 29.26 4.66 4.05
N THR A 246 30.00 5.01 3.00
CA THR A 246 29.51 5.29 1.63
C THR A 246 29.10 4.04 0.85
N GLY A 247 28.94 2.91 1.56
CA GLY A 247 28.64 1.60 0.99
C GLY A 247 27.15 1.28 0.99
N TRP A 248 26.78 0.31 0.15
CA TRP A 248 25.45 -0.30 0.18
C TRP A 248 25.30 -1.19 1.42
N HIS A 249 24.12 -1.14 2.05
CA HIS A 249 23.74 -2.01 3.15
C HIS A 249 22.50 -2.80 2.79
N SER A 250 22.49 -4.11 3.02
CA SER A 250 21.32 -4.96 2.78
C SER A 250 20.25 -4.73 3.85
N VAL A 251 18.98 -4.69 3.44
CA VAL A 251 17.82 -4.51 4.32
C VAL A 251 16.69 -5.43 3.88
N ALA A 252 15.93 -5.98 4.83
CA ALA A 252 14.76 -6.80 4.54
C ALA A 252 13.55 -5.92 4.23
N LEU A 253 13.14 -5.85 2.97
CA LEU A 253 12.02 -5.00 2.51
C LEU A 253 10.73 -5.77 2.24
N GLY A 254 10.76 -7.10 2.19
CA GLY A 254 9.56 -7.89 1.97
C GLY A 254 9.75 -9.37 2.27
N ALA A 255 8.62 -10.09 2.31
CA ALA A 255 8.62 -11.54 2.20
C ALA A 255 8.83 -11.87 0.72
N GLY A 256 10.04 -12.31 0.34
CA GLY A 256 10.36 -12.58 -1.06
C GLY A 256 9.32 -13.50 -1.71
N GLY A 257 8.84 -13.10 -2.89
CA GLY A 257 7.93 -13.90 -3.71
C GLY A 257 8.64 -14.54 -4.90
N THR A 258 8.02 -15.57 -5.47
CA THR A 258 8.44 -16.16 -6.74
C THR A 258 7.55 -15.64 -7.87
N ALA A 259 8.15 -15.19 -8.97
CA ALA A 259 7.43 -14.92 -10.19
C ALA A 259 7.43 -16.23 -11.02
N ALA A 260 6.29 -16.93 -11.02
CA ALA A 260 6.14 -18.23 -11.68
C ALA A 260 5.51 -18.15 -13.10
N ALA A 261 5.06 -16.96 -13.52
CA ALA A 261 4.40 -16.76 -14.81
C ALA A 261 5.35 -16.13 -15.84
N GLU A 262 4.98 -16.23 -17.12
CA GLU A 262 5.72 -15.62 -18.22
C GLU A 262 5.95 -14.11 -17.97
N PRO A 263 7.17 -13.60 -18.23
CA PRO A 263 7.48 -12.20 -18.05
C PRO A 263 6.71 -11.35 -19.04
N TRP A 264 5.96 -10.37 -18.54
CA TRP A 264 5.31 -9.35 -19.37
C TRP A 264 6.15 -8.08 -19.46
N THR A 265 5.97 -7.27 -20.49
CA THR A 265 6.77 -6.05 -20.71
C THR A 265 6.00 -4.82 -20.29
N ILE A 266 6.64 -3.96 -19.50
CA ILE A 266 6.17 -2.62 -19.13
C ILE A 266 6.72 -1.64 -20.16
N TYR A 267 5.82 -0.86 -20.76
CA TYR A 267 6.12 0.14 -21.77
C TYR A 267 6.08 1.55 -21.18
N GLU A 268 6.63 2.54 -21.90
CA GLU A 268 6.53 3.95 -21.50
C GLU A 268 5.07 4.44 -21.46
N SER A 269 4.19 3.87 -22.29
CA SER A 269 2.75 4.20 -22.28
C SER A 269 2.05 3.85 -20.97
N ASP A 270 2.62 2.95 -20.18
CA ASP A 270 2.04 2.47 -18.93
C ASP A 270 2.28 3.43 -17.75
N GLU A 271 3.14 4.45 -17.91
CA GLU A 271 3.53 5.39 -16.85
C GLU A 271 2.32 6.03 -16.17
N ASN A 272 1.42 6.61 -16.95
CA ASN A 272 0.24 7.32 -16.43
C ASN A 272 -0.71 6.35 -15.72
N GLY A 273 -0.99 5.20 -16.32
CA GLY A 273 -1.89 4.20 -15.72
C GLY A 273 -1.34 3.61 -14.42
N LEU A 274 -0.02 3.40 -14.36
CA LEU A 274 0.66 2.91 -13.16
C LEU A 274 0.70 3.98 -12.07
N GLY A 275 0.95 5.24 -12.42
CA GLY A 275 0.90 6.38 -11.50
C GLY A 275 -0.50 6.60 -10.90
N GLU A 276 -1.55 6.52 -11.71
CA GLU A 276 -2.94 6.62 -11.24
C GLU A 276 -3.30 5.48 -10.28
N LEU A 277 -2.95 4.23 -10.61
CA LEU A 277 -3.16 3.08 -9.73
C LEU A 277 -2.40 3.21 -8.41
N LEU A 278 -1.14 3.66 -8.46
CA LEU A 278 -0.32 3.85 -7.26
C LEU A 278 -0.93 4.91 -6.34
N ALA A 279 -1.25 6.09 -6.87
CA ALA A 279 -1.88 7.17 -6.11
C ALA A 279 -3.21 6.73 -5.49
N ALA A 280 -4.03 5.98 -6.25
CA ALA A 280 -5.28 5.43 -5.76
C ALA A 280 -5.06 4.40 -4.63
N LEU A 281 -4.01 3.57 -4.69
CA LEU A 281 -3.70 2.60 -3.64
C LEU A 281 -3.15 3.27 -2.37
N GLU A 282 -2.30 4.29 -2.50
CA GLU A 282 -1.68 5.00 -1.38
C GLU A 282 -2.68 5.92 -0.66
N GLY A 283 -3.61 6.55 -1.39
CA GLY A 283 -4.62 7.45 -0.82
C GLY A 283 -5.81 6.76 -0.15
N ARG A 284 -5.86 5.42 -0.15
CA ARG A 284 -6.99 4.66 0.40
C ARG A 284 -6.92 4.53 1.92
N ASP A 285 -8.06 4.72 2.56
CA ASP A 285 -8.24 4.38 3.97
C ASP A 285 -8.35 2.84 4.12
N ARG A 286 -7.31 2.23 4.70
CA ARG A 286 -7.22 0.78 4.92
C ARG A 286 -8.02 0.38 6.15
N THR A 287 -9.34 0.58 6.09
CA THR A 287 -10.25 -0.06 7.05
C THR A 287 -10.39 -1.53 6.65
N ALA A 288 -10.49 -2.48 7.60
CA ALA A 288 -10.55 -3.91 7.30
C ALA A 288 -11.83 -4.28 6.51
N SER A 289 -11.81 -3.98 5.21
CA SER A 289 -12.92 -4.06 4.30
C SER A 289 -12.87 -5.37 3.52
N SER A 290 -14.02 -5.75 2.95
CA SER A 290 -14.08 -6.92 2.07
C SER A 290 -13.15 -6.80 0.86
N PHE A 291 -12.96 -5.56 0.38
CA PHE A 291 -12.03 -5.26 -0.70
C PHE A 291 -10.58 -5.53 -0.29
N ASP A 292 -10.14 -5.03 0.86
CA ASP A 292 -8.72 -5.18 1.26
C ASP A 292 -8.38 -6.64 1.49
N TRP A 293 -9.33 -7.41 2.06
CA TRP A 293 -9.17 -8.85 2.17
C TRP A 293 -9.11 -9.55 0.82
N ALA A 294 -9.94 -9.14 -0.15
CA ALA A 294 -9.91 -9.70 -1.50
C ALA A 294 -8.62 -9.36 -2.25
N LEU A 295 -8.12 -8.15 -2.08
CA LEU A 295 -6.83 -7.71 -2.63
C LEU A 295 -5.70 -8.55 -2.03
N GLU A 296 -5.65 -8.73 -0.70
CA GLU A 296 -4.64 -9.58 -0.05
C GLU A 296 -4.67 -11.03 -0.56
N ARG A 297 -5.87 -11.58 -0.80
CA ARG A 297 -6.02 -12.93 -1.39
C ARG A 297 -5.51 -12.98 -2.82
N PHE A 298 -5.83 -11.96 -3.62
CA PHE A 298 -5.33 -11.83 -4.98
C PHE A 298 -3.80 -11.79 -5.02
N MET A 299 -3.16 -11.02 -4.13
CA MET A 299 -1.70 -10.96 -4.03
C MET A 299 -1.12 -12.31 -3.58
N SER A 300 -1.74 -12.94 -2.57
CA SER A 300 -1.28 -14.23 -2.02
C SER A 300 -1.32 -15.34 -3.06
N ALA A 301 -2.35 -15.38 -3.90
CA ALA A 301 -2.49 -16.36 -4.99
C ALA A 301 -1.29 -16.32 -5.94
N GLY A 302 -0.76 -15.12 -6.17
CA GLY A 302 0.39 -14.88 -7.03
C GLY A 302 1.73 -15.47 -6.58
N GLY A 303 1.88 -15.73 -5.29
CA GLY A 303 3.07 -16.36 -4.71
C GLY A 303 2.90 -17.86 -4.42
N ARG A 304 1.77 -18.48 -4.83
CA ARG A 304 1.54 -19.91 -4.60
C ARG A 304 2.28 -20.75 -5.63
N GLU A 305 2.99 -21.76 -5.15
CA GLU A 305 3.59 -22.79 -6.02
C GLU A 305 2.53 -23.72 -6.63
N SER A 306 1.38 -23.88 -5.97
CA SER A 306 0.29 -24.73 -6.41
C SER A 306 -0.83 -23.93 -7.07
N GLN A 307 -1.14 -24.26 -8.34
CA GLN A 307 -2.29 -23.70 -9.06
C GLN A 307 -3.63 -23.95 -8.35
N ALA A 308 -3.75 -25.06 -7.62
CA ALA A 308 -4.95 -25.35 -6.82
C ALA A 308 -5.14 -24.35 -5.67
N GLN A 309 -4.05 -24.00 -4.99
CA GLN A 309 -4.08 -22.98 -3.93
C GLN A 309 -4.33 -21.59 -4.50
N ALA A 310 -3.72 -21.24 -5.63
CA ALA A 310 -3.99 -19.98 -6.34
C ALA A 310 -5.47 -19.85 -6.72
N LEU A 311 -6.06 -20.91 -7.30
CA LEU A 311 -7.50 -20.94 -7.62
C LEU A 311 -8.36 -20.68 -6.38
N SER A 312 -8.01 -21.31 -5.27
CA SER A 312 -8.76 -21.18 -4.02
C SER A 312 -8.66 -19.77 -3.46
N ASP A 313 -7.47 -19.15 -3.47
CA ASP A 313 -7.28 -17.76 -3.04
C ASP A 313 -8.03 -16.77 -3.96
N HIS A 314 -8.05 -16.97 -5.29
CA HIS A 314 -8.85 -16.13 -6.20
C HIS A 314 -10.36 -16.27 -5.98
N LEU A 315 -10.87 -17.49 -5.83
CA LEU A 315 -12.29 -17.74 -5.55
C LEU A 315 -12.70 -17.17 -4.18
N LEU A 316 -11.81 -17.25 -3.20
CA LEU A 316 -11.97 -16.58 -1.92
C LEU A 316 -12.11 -15.07 -2.12
N GLY A 317 -11.19 -14.43 -2.85
CA GLY A 317 -11.27 -12.99 -3.16
C GLY A 317 -12.60 -12.58 -3.81
N LEU A 318 -13.06 -13.33 -4.81
CA LEU A 318 -14.38 -13.11 -5.43
C LEU A 318 -15.54 -13.25 -4.44
N ARG A 319 -15.48 -14.25 -3.55
CA ARG A 319 -16.52 -14.46 -2.54
C ARG A 319 -16.59 -13.31 -1.54
N ALA A 320 -15.45 -12.74 -1.16
CA ALA A 320 -15.43 -11.57 -0.30
C ALA A 320 -16.05 -10.37 -1.02
N LEU A 321 -15.55 -10.02 -2.21
CA LEU A 321 -16.02 -8.85 -2.97
C LEU A 321 -17.53 -8.84 -3.22
N LEU A 322 -18.13 -10.01 -3.44
CA LEU A 322 -19.54 -10.14 -3.83
C LEU A 322 -20.46 -10.60 -2.69
N ASP A 323 -19.99 -10.49 -1.45
CA ASP A 323 -20.70 -10.90 -0.22
C ASP A 323 -21.30 -12.32 -0.32
N ALA A 324 -20.50 -13.26 -0.84
CA ALA A 324 -20.86 -14.65 -1.02
C ALA A 324 -20.43 -15.52 0.18
N GLY A 325 -20.45 -14.96 1.38
CA GLY A 325 -20.10 -15.68 2.62
C GLY A 325 -21.09 -16.80 2.97
N GLY A 326 -22.39 -16.53 2.75
CA GLY A 326 -23.50 -17.45 3.01
C GLY A 326 -23.96 -18.26 1.79
N ASP A 327 -24.79 -19.29 2.01
CA ASP A 327 -25.21 -20.24 0.98
C ASP A 327 -25.96 -19.60 -0.20
N ALA A 328 -26.80 -18.59 0.08
CA ALA A 328 -27.51 -17.85 -0.95
C ALA A 328 -26.53 -17.07 -1.86
N GLY A 329 -25.57 -16.36 -1.27
CA GLY A 329 -24.56 -15.60 -2.01
C GLY A 329 -23.60 -16.49 -2.79
N ARG A 330 -23.26 -17.69 -2.28
CA ARG A 330 -22.45 -18.68 -3.03
C ARG A 330 -23.14 -19.17 -4.29
N THR A 331 -24.46 -19.31 -4.25
CA THR A 331 -25.25 -19.80 -5.38
C THR A 331 -25.39 -18.75 -6.47
N THR A 332 -25.50 -17.46 -6.10
CA THR A 332 -25.61 -16.34 -7.04
C THR A 332 -24.27 -15.79 -7.50
N LEU A 333 -23.15 -16.24 -6.92
CA LEU A 333 -21.80 -15.76 -7.24
C LEU A 333 -21.47 -15.80 -8.75
N PRO A 334 -21.70 -16.90 -9.50
CA PRO A 334 -21.40 -16.93 -10.93
C PRO A 334 -22.20 -15.90 -11.74
N LEU A 335 -23.47 -15.68 -11.38
CA LEU A 335 -24.34 -14.69 -12.02
C LEU A 335 -23.87 -13.27 -11.75
N ARG A 336 -23.47 -12.96 -10.50
CA ARG A 336 -22.95 -11.64 -10.12
C ARG A 336 -21.64 -11.32 -10.82
N VAL A 337 -20.70 -12.27 -10.89
CA VAL A 337 -19.44 -12.10 -11.63
C VAL A 337 -19.73 -11.84 -13.12
N ALA A 338 -20.62 -12.64 -13.72
CA ALA A 338 -21.00 -12.47 -15.12
C ALA A 338 -21.64 -11.11 -15.40
N ALA A 339 -22.50 -10.62 -14.50
CA ALA A 339 -23.17 -9.33 -14.63
C ALA A 339 -22.19 -8.15 -14.64
N LEU A 340 -21.12 -8.23 -13.84
CA LEU A 340 -20.13 -7.17 -13.70
C LEU A 340 -19.04 -7.22 -14.78
N CYS A 341 -18.61 -8.41 -15.18
CA CYS A 341 -17.43 -8.55 -16.04
C CYS A 341 -17.76 -8.75 -17.53
N ALA A 342 -19.03 -8.90 -17.89
CA ALA A 342 -19.45 -9.06 -19.29
C ALA A 342 -20.77 -8.35 -19.61
N GLU A 343 -20.84 -7.87 -20.85
CA GLU A 343 -22.10 -7.44 -21.46
C GLU A 343 -23.07 -8.62 -21.61
N GLU A 344 -24.38 -8.33 -21.72
CA GLU A 344 -25.46 -9.33 -21.79
C GLU A 344 -25.16 -10.57 -22.67
N PRO A 345 -24.67 -10.46 -23.93
CA PRO A 345 -24.40 -11.62 -24.76
C PRO A 345 -23.23 -12.50 -24.25
N GLY A 346 -22.29 -11.92 -23.50
CA GLY A 346 -21.12 -12.61 -22.95
C GLY A 346 -21.36 -13.25 -21.57
N ARG A 347 -22.42 -12.84 -20.85
CA ARG A 347 -22.69 -13.30 -19.48
C ARG A 347 -22.76 -14.83 -19.32
N PRO A 348 -23.44 -15.59 -20.22
CA PRO A 348 -23.51 -17.05 -20.07
C PRO A 348 -22.14 -17.74 -20.10
N ALA A 349 -21.19 -17.19 -20.86
CA ALA A 349 -19.83 -17.75 -20.95
C ALA A 349 -19.05 -17.50 -19.65
N VAL A 350 -19.08 -16.28 -19.13
CA VAL A 350 -18.43 -15.94 -17.84
C VAL A 350 -19.06 -16.73 -16.69
N GLN A 351 -20.38 -16.80 -16.64
CA GLN A 351 -21.10 -17.58 -15.63
C GLN A 351 -20.63 -19.04 -15.62
N ARG A 352 -20.65 -19.70 -16.78
CA ARG A 352 -20.19 -21.08 -16.92
C ARG A 352 -18.73 -21.24 -16.49
N GLY A 353 -17.87 -20.30 -16.86
CA GLY A 353 -16.45 -20.32 -16.45
C GLY A 353 -16.29 -20.34 -14.93
N ILE A 354 -17.05 -19.51 -14.20
CA ILE A 354 -17.02 -19.49 -12.73
C ILE A 354 -17.65 -20.75 -12.12
N GLU A 355 -18.73 -21.29 -12.69
CA GLU A 355 -19.32 -22.56 -12.25
C GLU A 355 -18.32 -23.72 -12.36
N VAL A 356 -17.60 -23.79 -13.48
CA VAL A 356 -16.53 -24.77 -13.70
C VAL A 356 -15.42 -24.58 -12.67
N ALA A 357 -14.98 -23.35 -12.42
CA ALA A 357 -13.96 -23.05 -11.41
C ALA A 357 -14.37 -23.50 -9.99
N LEU A 358 -15.63 -23.26 -9.59
CA LEU A 358 -16.16 -23.72 -8.30
C LEU A 358 -16.24 -25.24 -8.22
N GLY A 359 -16.59 -25.91 -9.32
CA GLY A 359 -16.57 -27.36 -9.43
C GLY A 359 -15.16 -27.94 -9.32
N LEU A 360 -14.21 -27.30 -9.99
CA LEU A 360 -12.80 -27.67 -10.02
C LEU A 360 -12.15 -27.53 -8.65
N GLU A 361 -12.41 -26.44 -7.91
CA GLU A 361 -11.96 -26.27 -6.53
C GLU A 361 -12.42 -27.46 -5.65
N ARG A 362 -13.70 -27.85 -5.75
CA ARG A 362 -14.23 -29.02 -5.01
C ARG A 362 -13.59 -30.33 -5.45
N CYS A 363 -13.26 -30.49 -6.73
CA CYS A 363 -12.56 -31.65 -7.25
C CYS A 363 -11.16 -31.76 -6.63
N LEU A 364 -10.40 -30.66 -6.68
CA LEU A 364 -9.03 -30.58 -6.16
C LEU A 364 -8.97 -30.79 -4.65
N VAL A 365 -9.91 -30.23 -3.88
CA VAL A 365 -10.01 -30.45 -2.43
C VAL A 365 -10.24 -31.93 -2.09
N LYS A 366 -10.91 -32.68 -2.96
CA LYS A 366 -11.10 -34.14 -2.82
C LYS A 366 -9.92 -34.95 -3.36
N GLY A 367 -8.87 -34.30 -3.86
CA GLY A 367 -7.69 -34.95 -4.45
C GLY A 367 -7.92 -35.47 -5.87
N GLY A 368 -8.91 -34.95 -6.60
CA GLY A 368 -9.15 -35.30 -8.00
C GLY A 368 -8.16 -34.64 -8.97
N ASP A 369 -8.09 -35.16 -10.19
CA ASP A 369 -7.29 -34.58 -11.27
C ASP A 369 -7.97 -33.33 -11.83
N GLY A 370 -7.28 -32.18 -11.70
CA GLY A 370 -7.81 -30.90 -12.12
C GLY A 370 -7.83 -30.70 -13.64
N ASP A 371 -6.86 -31.25 -14.36
CA ASP A 371 -6.78 -31.13 -15.81
C ASP A 371 -7.82 -32.03 -16.48
N GLU A 372 -8.04 -33.23 -15.95
CA GLU A 372 -9.13 -34.11 -16.41
C GLU A 372 -10.50 -33.45 -16.20
N TYR A 373 -10.72 -32.84 -15.02
CA TYR A 373 -11.95 -32.11 -14.75
C TYR A 373 -12.13 -30.92 -15.70
N ALA A 374 -11.08 -30.11 -15.92
CA ALA A 374 -11.13 -28.98 -16.83
C ALA A 374 -11.47 -29.41 -18.27
N ALA A 375 -10.83 -30.48 -18.76
CA ALA A 375 -11.07 -31.03 -20.09
C ALA A 375 -12.52 -31.52 -20.28
N ALA A 376 -13.12 -32.13 -19.25
CA ALA A 376 -14.52 -32.60 -19.30
C ALA A 376 -15.53 -31.48 -19.54
N TYR A 377 -15.21 -30.23 -19.18
CA TYR A 377 -16.04 -29.05 -19.39
C TYR A 377 -15.56 -28.17 -20.56
N GLY A 378 -14.64 -28.68 -21.39
CA GLY A 378 -14.15 -27.99 -22.59
C GLY A 378 -13.13 -26.88 -22.32
N MET A 379 -12.52 -26.87 -21.13
CA MET A 379 -11.41 -25.98 -20.80
C MET A 379 -10.08 -26.61 -21.18
N SER A 380 -9.09 -25.77 -21.54
CA SER A 380 -7.80 -26.24 -22.04
C SER A 380 -6.93 -26.92 -20.97
N SER A 381 -6.99 -26.43 -19.73
CA SER A 381 -6.23 -26.93 -18.57
C SER A 381 -6.70 -26.28 -17.25
N LEU A 382 -6.27 -26.81 -16.11
CA LEU A 382 -6.39 -26.15 -14.80
C LEU A 382 -5.85 -24.72 -14.86
N GLY A 383 -4.65 -24.53 -15.42
CA GLY A 383 -4.02 -23.21 -15.57
C GLY A 383 -4.89 -22.21 -16.35
N SER A 384 -5.59 -22.66 -17.40
CA SER A 384 -6.51 -21.80 -18.16
C SER A 384 -7.72 -21.34 -17.33
N VAL A 385 -8.23 -22.19 -16.44
CA VAL A 385 -9.32 -21.84 -15.52
C VAL A 385 -8.82 -20.86 -14.47
N VAL A 386 -7.63 -21.08 -13.89
CA VAL A 386 -7.00 -20.17 -12.93
C VAL A 386 -6.80 -18.79 -13.54
N ALA A 387 -6.19 -18.71 -14.73
CA ALA A 387 -5.96 -17.45 -15.43
C ALA A 387 -7.27 -16.70 -15.73
N THR A 388 -8.33 -17.44 -16.09
CA THR A 388 -9.65 -16.84 -16.32
C THR A 388 -10.19 -16.21 -15.03
N VAL A 389 -10.18 -16.94 -13.91
CA VAL A 389 -10.69 -16.44 -12.62
C VAL A 389 -9.84 -15.28 -12.10
N GLU A 390 -8.52 -15.36 -12.25
CA GLU A 390 -7.59 -14.29 -11.92
C GLU A 390 -7.92 -13.00 -12.69
N ASP A 391 -8.18 -13.11 -14.00
CA ASP A 391 -8.51 -11.97 -14.85
C ASP A 391 -9.82 -11.28 -14.47
N GLN A 392 -10.85 -12.07 -14.17
CA GLN A 392 -12.12 -11.53 -13.66
C GLN A 392 -11.93 -10.81 -12.32
N LEU A 393 -11.20 -11.41 -11.37
CA LEU A 393 -10.94 -10.79 -10.08
C LEU A 393 -10.08 -9.53 -10.21
N ARG A 394 -9.03 -9.55 -11.05
CA ARG A 394 -8.17 -8.40 -11.31
C ARG A 394 -8.97 -7.23 -11.87
N SER A 395 -9.83 -7.49 -12.86
CA SER A 395 -10.65 -6.46 -13.49
C SER A 395 -11.56 -5.78 -12.47
N LEU A 396 -12.26 -6.56 -11.63
CA LEU A 396 -13.10 -6.01 -10.56
C LEU A 396 -12.30 -5.20 -9.53
N LEU A 397 -11.16 -5.71 -9.09
CA LEU A 397 -10.30 -4.99 -8.14
C LEU A 397 -9.79 -3.68 -8.73
N ARG A 398 -9.32 -3.70 -9.98
CA ARG A 398 -8.85 -2.53 -10.72
C ARG A 398 -9.94 -1.48 -10.84
N ASP A 399 -11.14 -1.87 -11.25
CA ASP A 399 -12.26 -0.93 -11.45
C ASP A 399 -12.69 -0.27 -10.14
N VAL A 400 -12.63 -0.98 -9.01
CA VAL A 400 -12.87 -0.40 -7.69
C VAL A 400 -11.74 0.54 -7.28
N VAL A 401 -10.47 0.20 -7.54
CA VAL A 401 -9.32 1.08 -7.24
C VAL A 401 -9.37 2.37 -8.05
N CYS A 402 -9.66 2.28 -9.34
CA CYS A 402 -9.80 3.43 -10.23
C CYS A 402 -11.07 4.25 -9.97
N GLY A 403 -11.99 3.76 -9.12
CA GLY A 403 -13.25 4.44 -8.80
C GLY A 403 -14.34 4.33 -9.86
N TYR A 404 -14.19 3.43 -10.85
CA TYR A 404 -15.22 3.12 -11.84
C TYR A 404 -16.38 2.32 -11.25
N LEU A 405 -16.08 1.47 -10.26
CA LEU A 405 -17.07 0.70 -9.51
C LEU A 405 -17.09 1.10 -8.04
N GLN A 406 -18.28 1.04 -7.44
CA GLN A 406 -18.47 1.22 -6.01
C GLN A 406 -18.03 -0.04 -5.24
N PRO A 407 -17.56 0.08 -3.99
CA PRO A 407 -17.04 -1.05 -3.22
C PRO A 407 -18.11 -2.09 -2.86
N ASP A 408 -19.39 -1.74 -2.80
CA ASP A 408 -20.50 -2.69 -2.65
C ASP A 408 -20.89 -3.30 -4.01
N LEU A 409 -20.01 -4.16 -4.52
CA LEU A 409 -20.18 -4.83 -5.82
C LEU A 409 -21.38 -5.77 -5.83
N SER A 410 -21.78 -6.31 -4.68
CA SER A 410 -22.92 -7.22 -4.58
C SER A 410 -24.22 -6.52 -4.97
N ARG A 411 -24.44 -5.29 -4.46
CA ARG A 411 -25.60 -4.47 -4.78
C ARG A 411 -25.60 -4.03 -6.24
N VAL A 412 -24.44 -3.65 -6.76
CA VAL A 412 -24.29 -3.24 -8.17
C VAL A 412 -24.63 -4.40 -9.10
N ALA A 413 -24.14 -5.60 -8.82
CA ALA A 413 -24.44 -6.79 -9.60
C ALA A 413 -25.93 -7.14 -9.58
N ASP A 414 -26.55 -7.11 -8.41
CA ASP A 414 -27.99 -7.39 -8.27
C ASP A 414 -28.84 -6.34 -8.99
N GLU A 415 -28.43 -5.07 -8.97
CA GLU A 415 -29.08 -4.00 -9.73
C GLU A 415 -28.98 -4.24 -11.24
N ILE A 416 -27.82 -4.64 -11.76
CA ILE A 416 -27.64 -4.99 -13.17
C ILE A 416 -28.53 -6.18 -13.57
N LEU A 417 -28.62 -7.21 -12.72
CA LEU A 417 -29.43 -8.39 -12.98
C LEU A 417 -30.93 -8.07 -12.98
N LEU A 418 -31.40 -7.21 -12.08
CA LEU A 418 -32.80 -6.78 -12.01
C LEU A 418 -33.26 -5.98 -13.25
N HIS A 419 -32.35 -5.24 -13.88
CA HIS A 419 -32.64 -4.45 -15.09
C HIS A 419 -32.31 -5.19 -16.38
N SER A 420 -31.76 -6.40 -16.30
CA SER A 420 -31.43 -7.19 -17.49
C SER A 420 -32.69 -7.76 -18.15
N SER A 421 -32.73 -7.71 -19.48
CA SER A 421 -33.89 -8.16 -20.26
C SER A 421 -33.88 -9.66 -20.56
N ALA A 422 -32.83 -10.37 -20.15
CA ALA A 422 -32.65 -11.79 -20.38
C ALA A 422 -33.49 -12.61 -19.38
N PRO A 423 -34.25 -13.62 -19.84
CA PRO A 423 -34.92 -14.52 -18.91
C PRO A 423 -33.86 -15.28 -18.09
N VAL A 424 -33.89 -15.11 -16.78
CA VAL A 424 -33.13 -15.96 -15.85
C VAL A 424 -33.72 -17.36 -15.96
N GLU A 425 -33.00 -18.28 -16.60
CA GLU A 425 -33.36 -19.70 -16.64
C GLU A 425 -33.18 -20.28 -15.22
N ILE A 426 -34.23 -20.21 -14.42
CA ILE A 426 -34.29 -20.93 -13.15
C ILE A 426 -34.65 -22.39 -13.50
N GLU A 427 -33.63 -23.21 -13.76
CA GLU A 427 -33.81 -24.66 -13.73
C GLU A 427 -34.07 -25.09 -12.28
N ALA A 428 -35.34 -25.10 -11.89
CA ALA A 428 -35.78 -25.77 -10.68
C ALA A 428 -35.52 -27.27 -10.83
N ARG A 429 -34.36 -27.75 -10.36
CA ARG A 429 -34.11 -29.19 -10.20
C ARG A 429 -35.08 -29.74 -9.16
N ASP A 430 -36.13 -30.40 -9.64
CA ASP A 430 -37.07 -31.13 -8.81
C ASP A 430 -36.38 -32.35 -8.18
N MET A 431 -35.96 -32.21 -6.92
CA MET A 431 -35.28 -33.28 -6.15
C MET A 431 -36.21 -34.44 -5.74
N ARG A 432 -37.44 -34.55 -6.28
CA ARG A 432 -38.35 -35.67 -5.97
C ARG A 432 -38.28 -36.86 -6.92
N VAL A 433 -37.47 -36.82 -7.98
CA VAL A 433 -37.49 -37.90 -9.00
C VAL A 433 -36.38 -38.95 -8.83
N GLU A 434 -35.36 -38.72 -8.00
CA GLU A 434 -34.33 -39.74 -7.72
C GLU A 434 -34.65 -40.57 -6.46
N SER A 435 -35.72 -41.37 -6.53
CA SER A 435 -35.82 -42.57 -5.67
C SER A 435 -36.70 -43.65 -6.31
N SER A 436 -36.40 -44.11 -7.52
CA SER A 436 -36.92 -45.38 -8.06
C SER A 436 -36.06 -45.88 -9.21
N ALA A 437 -35.68 -47.16 -9.13
CA ALA A 437 -34.72 -47.93 -9.94
C ALA A 437 -33.26 -47.73 -9.49
N ASP A 438 -32.47 -48.76 -9.13
CA ASP A 438 -32.54 -50.18 -9.50
C ASP A 438 -31.91 -51.04 -8.39
N GLY A 439 -32.36 -52.30 -8.28
CA GLY A 439 -31.90 -53.22 -7.25
C GLY A 439 -30.60 -53.94 -7.60
N ASP A 440 -29.85 -54.34 -6.57
CA ASP A 440 -29.13 -55.61 -6.60
C ASP A 440 -28.96 -56.23 -5.20
N THR A 441 -28.71 -57.52 -5.22
CA THR A 441 -29.12 -58.55 -4.29
C THR A 441 -27.98 -58.91 -3.35
N VAL A 442 -28.19 -58.89 -2.02
CA VAL A 442 -27.38 -59.72 -1.08
C VAL A 442 -28.25 -60.18 0.08
N GLU A 443 -28.43 -61.50 0.19
CA GLU A 443 -28.99 -62.19 1.37
C GLU A 443 -28.08 -62.03 2.59
N LEU A 444 -28.64 -61.79 3.79
CA LEU A 444 -28.53 -62.71 4.93
C LEU A 444 -29.20 -62.22 6.23
N SER A 445 -29.99 -63.14 6.77
CA SER A 445 -30.36 -63.37 8.18
C SER A 445 -31.35 -62.44 8.90
N VAL A 446 -32.56 -62.99 8.96
CA VAL A 446 -33.51 -63.03 10.09
C VAL A 446 -32.85 -62.86 11.46
N ILE A 447 -33.24 -61.80 12.18
CA ILE A 447 -33.41 -61.83 13.64
C ILE A 447 -34.76 -61.20 13.97
N GLU A 448 -35.62 -62.01 14.56
CA GLU A 448 -36.90 -61.65 15.16
C GLU A 448 -36.72 -60.53 16.20
N ARG A 449 -37.67 -59.59 16.24
CA ARG A 449 -38.26 -59.07 17.49
C ARG A 449 -39.53 -58.27 17.19
N SER A 450 -40.63 -59.01 17.07
CA SER A 450 -41.94 -58.50 17.46
C SER A 450 -41.92 -58.10 18.93
N SER A 451 -42.38 -56.87 19.23
CA SER A 451 -42.98 -56.38 20.48
C SER A 451 -42.89 -54.85 20.40
N LEU A 452 -43.93 -54.12 20.00
CA LEU A 452 -45.02 -53.71 20.89
C LEU A 452 -46.18 -53.23 20.02
N GLY A 453 -47.36 -53.82 20.25
CA GLY A 453 -48.53 -53.60 19.42
C GLY A 453 -49.21 -52.24 19.63
N LEU A 454 -49.97 -51.83 18.60
CA LEU A 454 -51.20 -51.02 18.65
C LEU A 454 -51.84 -51.03 17.22
N PRO A 455 -53.17 -50.78 17.10
CA PRO A 455 -54.06 -51.37 16.09
C PRO A 455 -54.08 -50.67 14.72
N PRO A 456 -54.69 -51.29 13.68
CA PRO A 456 -54.73 -50.71 12.35
C PRO A 456 -55.78 -49.60 12.28
N LEU A 457 -55.44 -48.49 11.63
CA LEU A 457 -56.43 -47.50 11.19
C LEU A 457 -56.50 -47.53 9.67
N THR A 458 -57.57 -48.15 9.19
CA THR A 458 -58.12 -47.98 7.85
C THR A 458 -58.66 -46.57 7.66
N SER A 459 -58.65 -46.20 6.37
CA SER A 459 -59.64 -45.38 5.66
C SER A 459 -59.65 -43.86 5.84
N GLU A 460 -59.55 -43.25 4.65
CA GLU A 460 -60.29 -42.09 4.16
C GLU A 460 -59.63 -40.72 4.24
N ILE A 461 -59.20 -40.29 3.04
CA ILE A 461 -58.89 -38.93 2.61
C ILE A 461 -60.18 -38.11 2.66
N PRO A 462 -60.27 -37.05 3.47
CA PRO A 462 -61.31 -36.04 3.33
C PRO A 462 -60.85 -34.97 2.34
N GLY A 463 -61.71 -34.61 1.39
CA GLY A 463 -61.48 -33.53 0.42
C GLY A 463 -61.31 -32.14 1.07
N PRO A 464 -60.89 -31.13 0.29
CA PRO A 464 -60.47 -29.83 0.82
C PRO A 464 -61.66 -29.05 1.39
N GLN A 465 -61.51 -28.58 2.63
CA GLN A 465 -62.41 -27.61 3.26
C GLN A 465 -62.11 -26.20 2.70
N PRO A 466 -63.13 -25.33 2.54
CA PRO A 466 -62.93 -23.96 2.04
C PRO A 466 -62.23 -23.10 3.10
N VAL A 467 -61.24 -22.30 2.64
CA VAL A 467 -60.48 -21.36 3.47
C VAL A 467 -61.39 -20.19 3.90
N PRO A 468 -61.45 -19.83 5.20
CA PRO A 468 -62.17 -18.64 5.65
C PRO A 468 -61.41 -17.37 5.27
N ALA A 469 -62.16 -16.31 4.94
CA ALA A 469 -61.63 -14.99 4.59
C ALA A 469 -60.84 -14.35 5.76
N PRO A 470 -59.79 -13.57 5.48
CA PRO A 470 -58.95 -12.98 6.52
C PRO A 470 -59.69 -11.87 7.29
N GLU A 471 -59.56 -11.89 8.62
CA GLU A 471 -60.04 -10.83 9.51
C GLU A 471 -59.22 -9.54 9.30
N PRO A 472 -59.84 -8.35 9.45
CA PRO A 472 -59.14 -7.08 9.32
C PRO A 472 -58.19 -6.85 10.51
N GLY A 473 -56.93 -6.52 10.21
CA GLY A 473 -55.89 -6.26 11.21
C GLY A 473 -56.21 -5.06 12.13
N PRO A 474 -55.59 -5.01 13.33
CA PRO A 474 -55.87 -4.00 14.34
C PRO A 474 -55.40 -2.60 13.89
N GLN A 475 -56.20 -1.58 14.20
CA GLN A 475 -55.87 -0.18 13.94
C GLN A 475 -54.72 0.29 14.85
N PRO A 476 -53.85 1.21 14.38
CA PRO A 476 -52.72 1.70 15.14
C PRO A 476 -53.18 2.54 16.35
N LEU A 477 -52.51 2.32 17.49
CA LEU A 477 -52.69 3.10 18.72
C LEU A 477 -52.13 4.53 18.53
N PRO A 478 -52.75 5.55 19.14
CA PRO A 478 -52.29 6.94 19.04
C PRO A 478 -50.96 7.16 19.78
N GLU A 479 -50.11 8.02 19.23
CA GLU A 479 -48.79 8.35 19.77
C GLU A 479 -48.88 9.04 21.15
N PRO A 480 -47.96 8.73 22.08
CA PRO A 480 -47.94 9.35 23.40
C PRO A 480 -47.47 10.81 23.34
N VAL A 481 -48.17 11.68 24.06
CA VAL A 481 -47.82 13.10 24.27
C VAL A 481 -46.57 13.16 25.16
N PRO A 482 -45.56 14.00 24.85
CA PRO A 482 -44.37 14.13 25.69
C PRO A 482 -44.70 14.80 27.02
N GLU A 483 -44.21 14.22 28.12
CA GLU A 483 -44.26 14.80 29.47
C GLU A 483 -43.30 16.00 29.57
N PRO A 484 -43.62 17.02 30.39
CA PRO A 484 -42.76 18.20 30.54
C PRO A 484 -41.51 17.86 31.36
N ASP A 485 -40.34 18.24 30.86
CA ASP A 485 -39.05 18.04 31.51
C ASP A 485 -39.01 18.65 32.92
N GLU A 486 -38.60 17.83 33.89
CA GLU A 486 -38.36 18.23 35.27
C GLU A 486 -37.19 19.23 35.36
N VAL A 487 -37.41 20.32 36.10
CA VAL A 487 -36.38 21.32 36.42
C VAL A 487 -35.36 20.69 37.38
N PRO A 488 -34.06 20.65 37.08
CA PRO A 488 -33.07 20.11 38.01
C PRO A 488 -32.82 21.09 39.16
N GLU A 489 -32.79 20.56 40.38
CA GLU A 489 -32.40 21.27 41.60
C GLU A 489 -30.92 21.73 41.53
N PRO A 490 -30.56 22.84 42.21
CA PRO A 490 -29.21 23.37 42.16
C PRO A 490 -28.23 22.53 42.99
N ASP A 491 -27.15 22.07 42.35
CA ASP A 491 -26.02 21.40 43.02
C ASP A 491 -25.27 22.32 43.98
N GLU A 492 -24.95 21.78 45.17
CA GLU A 492 -24.14 22.41 46.21
C GLU A 492 -22.67 22.62 45.76
N PRO A 493 -21.98 23.67 46.24
CA PRO A 493 -20.64 24.03 45.78
C PRO A 493 -19.58 23.01 46.21
N THR A 494 -18.87 22.45 45.22
CA THR A 494 -17.72 21.57 45.44
C THR A 494 -16.53 22.38 45.93
N VAL A 495 -16.01 21.99 47.10
CA VAL A 495 -14.79 22.55 47.72
C VAL A 495 -13.56 22.15 46.92
N VAL A 496 -12.72 23.13 46.58
CA VAL A 496 -11.42 22.96 45.91
C VAL A 496 -10.44 22.26 46.87
N PRO A 497 -9.79 21.14 46.50
CA PRO A 497 -8.67 20.63 47.28
C PRO A 497 -7.39 21.42 46.97
N GLU A 498 -6.71 21.86 48.03
CA GLU A 498 -5.38 22.49 47.99
C GLU A 498 -4.31 21.55 47.40
N PRO A 499 -3.24 22.09 46.77
CA PRO A 499 -2.16 21.28 46.23
C PRO A 499 -1.30 20.70 47.37
N ALA A 500 -1.14 19.38 47.38
CA ALA A 500 -0.23 18.69 48.28
C ALA A 500 1.23 18.94 47.85
N GLU A 501 2.04 19.37 48.82
CA GLU A 501 3.50 19.49 48.73
C GLU A 501 4.13 18.10 48.56
N ASP A 502 5.09 17.99 47.64
CA ASP A 502 5.86 16.78 47.32
C ASP A 502 7.18 16.79 48.12
N PRO A 503 7.36 15.92 49.12
CA PRO A 503 8.62 15.81 49.84
C PRO A 503 9.25 14.45 49.52
N ASP A 504 10.18 14.42 48.57
CA ASP A 504 11.35 13.52 48.58
C ASP A 504 12.25 13.81 47.37
N LEU A 505 13.03 14.89 47.49
CA LEU A 505 14.25 15.11 46.70
C LEU A 505 15.45 14.92 47.62
N GLU A 506 16.22 13.87 47.40
CA GLU A 506 17.59 13.69 47.90
C GLU A 506 18.44 12.98 46.81
N PRO A 507 19.78 13.14 46.84
CA PRO A 507 20.52 13.71 45.70
C PRO A 507 21.26 12.69 44.81
N VAL A 508 21.50 13.09 43.56
CA VAL A 508 22.36 12.37 42.61
C VAL A 508 23.83 12.64 42.94
N ALA A 509 24.56 11.57 43.30
CA ALA A 509 26.01 11.56 43.40
C ALA A 509 26.64 10.94 42.14
N GLU A 510 27.73 11.55 41.67
CA GLU A 510 28.65 11.03 40.65
C GLU A 510 29.13 9.60 40.98
N PHE A 511 29.27 8.72 39.98
CA PHE A 511 30.56 8.14 39.56
C PHE A 511 30.41 7.06 38.47
N ALA A 512 31.27 7.20 37.45
CA ALA A 512 32.04 6.19 36.72
C ALA A 512 31.40 5.07 35.89
N ALA A 513 32.00 4.93 34.71
CA ALA A 513 31.88 3.87 33.73
C ALA A 513 32.25 2.48 34.28
N ASP A 514 31.52 1.46 33.82
CA ASP A 514 32.14 0.25 33.24
C ASP A 514 31.10 -0.61 32.52
N ALA A 515 31.48 -1.17 31.36
CA ALA A 515 30.69 -2.07 30.55
C ALA A 515 30.54 -3.47 31.20
N PRO A 516 29.54 -4.27 30.80
CA PRO A 516 29.73 -5.71 30.84
C PRO A 516 29.35 -6.43 29.54
N ALA A 517 30.16 -7.48 29.31
CA ALA A 517 30.15 -8.41 28.21
C ALA A 517 28.88 -9.29 28.15
N CYS A 518 28.43 -9.58 26.93
CA CYS A 518 27.41 -10.57 26.65
C CYS A 518 27.91 -11.99 26.94
N ALA A 519 27.23 -12.66 27.87
CA ALA A 519 27.42 -14.07 28.20
C ALA A 519 26.60 -14.98 27.28
N ARG A 520 27.27 -16.04 26.81
CA ARG A 520 26.70 -17.20 26.12
C ARG A 520 25.80 -18.03 27.05
N MET A 521 24.62 -18.41 26.57
CA MET A 521 23.89 -19.64 26.91
C MET A 521 23.24 -20.10 25.60
N GLY A 522 23.29 -21.34 25.12
CA GLY A 522 23.39 -22.64 25.78
C GLY A 522 22.25 -23.48 25.23
N VAL A 523 22.39 -24.02 24.01
CA VAL A 523 21.35 -24.80 23.31
C VAL A 523 21.45 -26.27 23.72
N SER A 524 20.37 -26.79 24.28
CA SER A 524 20.16 -28.19 24.65
C SER A 524 19.87 -29.07 23.43
N GLY A 525 20.48 -30.26 23.43
CA GLY A 525 20.38 -31.24 22.35
C GLY A 525 19.05 -32.01 22.27
N GLY A 526 18.77 -32.47 21.06
CA GLY A 526 17.77 -33.48 20.73
C GLY A 526 18.37 -34.44 19.69
N VAL A 527 18.28 -35.73 19.97
CA VAL A 527 18.88 -36.87 19.25
C VAL A 527 17.94 -37.37 18.15
N HIS A 528 18.49 -37.69 16.97
CA HIS A 528 18.18 -38.82 16.04
C HIS A 528 18.50 -38.42 14.57
N PRO A 529 18.68 -39.37 13.63
CA PRO A 529 19.59 -40.52 13.63
C PRO A 529 20.55 -40.50 12.40
N SER A 530 21.57 -41.34 12.47
CA SER A 530 22.60 -41.55 11.46
C SER A 530 22.06 -41.90 10.06
N PHE A 531 22.57 -41.21 9.04
CA PHE A 531 22.48 -41.62 7.64
C PHE A 531 23.88 -41.46 7.03
N GLU A 532 24.57 -42.58 6.79
CA GLU A 532 25.81 -42.65 6.02
C GLU A 532 25.48 -42.61 4.53
N PRO A 533 26.21 -41.83 3.73
CA PRO A 533 26.42 -42.18 2.33
C PRO A 533 27.89 -42.56 2.09
N ASP A 534 28.08 -43.81 1.66
CA ASP A 534 29.27 -44.30 1.00
C ASP A 534 29.51 -43.47 -0.28
N PHE A 535 30.65 -42.77 -0.34
CA PHE A 535 31.18 -42.27 -1.59
C PHE A 535 32.71 -42.21 -1.52
N GLU A 536 33.36 -43.25 -2.04
CA GLU A 536 34.78 -43.27 -2.37
C GLU A 536 35.02 -42.46 -3.64
N PRO A 537 36.04 -41.59 -3.69
CA PRO A 537 36.69 -41.25 -4.95
C PRO A 537 38.12 -41.80 -5.00
N ASP A 538 38.36 -42.62 -6.02
CA ASP A 538 39.66 -43.12 -6.45
C ASP A 538 40.67 -41.97 -6.65
N TYR A 539 41.73 -42.00 -5.86
CA TYR A 539 42.94 -41.19 -6.08
C TYR A 539 43.97 -42.05 -6.83
N GLU A 540 44.05 -41.87 -8.16
CA GLU A 540 45.25 -42.25 -8.91
C GLU A 540 46.20 -41.06 -9.05
N SER A 541 47.36 -41.25 -8.44
CA SER A 541 48.53 -40.37 -8.46
C SER A 541 49.20 -40.33 -9.84
N GLN A 542 49.42 -39.13 -10.39
CA GLN A 542 50.59 -38.87 -11.23
C GLN A 542 51.18 -37.50 -10.87
N GLY A 543 52.42 -37.53 -10.39
CA GLY A 543 53.16 -36.35 -9.97
C GLY A 543 53.71 -35.55 -11.13
N PHE A 544 53.83 -34.24 -10.93
CA PHE A 544 54.87 -33.47 -11.61
C PHE A 544 55.29 -32.27 -10.76
N THR A 545 56.57 -31.93 -10.92
CA THR A 545 57.47 -31.20 -10.04
C THR A 545 57.22 -29.69 -9.97
N ALA A 546 57.51 -29.14 -8.79
CA ALA A 546 57.59 -27.72 -8.50
C ALA A 546 58.65 -27.00 -9.37
N VAL A 547 58.28 -25.83 -9.89
CA VAL A 547 59.19 -24.85 -10.50
C VAL A 547 58.96 -23.50 -9.82
N THR A 548 60.08 -22.91 -9.39
CA THR A 548 60.24 -21.61 -8.73
C THR A 548 60.08 -20.42 -9.68
N PRO A 549 59.81 -19.20 -9.18
CA PRO A 549 59.68 -18.00 -9.99
C PRO A 549 61.04 -17.28 -10.20
N TYR A 550 61.31 -16.90 -11.44
CA TYR A 550 62.29 -15.92 -11.96
C TYR A 550 61.58 -15.28 -13.16
N ASP A 551 61.80 -14.06 -13.63
CA ASP A 551 62.64 -12.91 -13.31
C ASP A 551 61.93 -11.78 -14.09
N PHE A 552 61.81 -10.58 -13.54
CA PHE A 552 61.31 -9.41 -14.28
C PHE A 552 62.53 -8.68 -14.84
N ASP A 553 62.83 -8.88 -16.12
CA ASP A 553 63.80 -8.06 -16.84
C ASP A 553 63.14 -6.76 -17.30
N GLU A 554 63.72 -5.65 -16.85
CA GLU A 554 63.55 -4.31 -17.40
C GLU A 554 64.17 -4.26 -18.81
N ASP A 555 63.36 -3.91 -19.81
CA ASP A 555 63.89 -3.30 -21.04
C ASP A 555 63.04 -2.10 -21.43
N ALA A 556 63.60 -0.93 -21.15
CA ALA A 556 63.16 0.35 -21.65
C ALA A 556 63.81 0.59 -23.01
N GLU A 557 63.06 0.47 -24.10
CA GLU A 557 63.17 1.25 -25.34
C GLU A 557 62.18 0.71 -26.37
N SER A 558 61.71 1.61 -27.26
CA SER A 558 60.73 1.35 -28.32
C SER A 558 59.26 1.37 -27.90
N TYR A 559 58.62 2.55 -27.99
CA TYR A 559 57.61 2.77 -29.03
C TYR A 559 57.36 4.27 -29.20
N ALA A 560 57.99 4.82 -30.23
CA ALA A 560 57.69 6.15 -30.77
C ALA A 560 56.38 6.12 -31.58
N ALA A 561 55.67 7.24 -31.56
CA ALA A 561 54.44 7.51 -32.30
C ALA A 561 54.65 7.53 -33.83
N PRO A 562 53.61 7.29 -34.63
CA PRO A 562 53.52 7.84 -35.98
C PRO A 562 52.68 9.13 -36.01
N ALA A 563 53.03 9.97 -36.99
CA ALA A 563 52.51 11.30 -37.28
C ALA A 563 51.08 11.33 -37.83
#